data_AF-A0A0Q6V607-F1
#
_entry.id   AF-A0A0Q6V607-F1
#
_cell.length_a   1.000
_cell.length_b   1.000
_cell.length_c   1.000
_cell.angle_alpha   90.00
_cell.angle_beta   90.00
_cell.angle_gamma   90.00
#
_symmetry.space_group_name_H-M   'P 1'
#
loop_
_entity.id
_entity.type
_entity.pdbx_description
1 polymer ?
#
loop_
_entity_poly.entity_id
_entity_poly.type
_entity_poly.pdbx_seq_one_letter_code
_entity_poly.pdbx_strand_id
1 'polypeptide(L)'
;MADGSDFSLYLAARWPDLVAGLEEEGVAPDAARLAVAQVLLASRRSWARRTRDEDVDVTLWAELRERTGLPTRPREAAPHGVRPADPTDPPEPWLERAEQARGLRRRRRARLGVAWLAGVAVLVAGWAWWAGRPPPREVRQEANPFPVVWYAEGQLHLEDVVVELPGVEAFVAWGPGAAAVLRSGEVVRVDADGDVHDLDRAPRTLDEPPDAPPYLPLGEYDVLVQSAPVPGGGWAHLLDSSRRAGQQDEVRQSETGRRALVLCTAGGACAAPRTILEADGSIRLR
;
A
#
# COMPACT_ATOMS: atom_id res chain seq x y z
N MET A 1 8.24 33.02 -44.22
CA MET A 1 9.57 32.77 -43.63
C MET A 1 10.30 34.09 -43.32
N ALA A 2 9.65 35.04 -42.64
CA ALA A 2 10.19 36.38 -42.33
C ALA A 2 10.48 36.59 -40.82
N ASP A 3 10.22 35.59 -39.98
CA ASP A 3 10.11 35.76 -38.53
C ASP A 3 11.46 35.95 -37.81
N GLY A 4 12.55 35.40 -38.37
CA GLY A 4 13.89 35.51 -37.80
C GLY A 4 14.65 36.80 -38.14
N SER A 5 14.43 37.33 -39.36
CA SER A 5 15.10 38.55 -39.84
C SER A 5 14.58 39.78 -39.11
N ASP A 6 13.26 39.88 -38.92
CA ASP A 6 12.63 41.07 -38.35
C ASP A 6 12.96 41.24 -36.86
N PHE A 7 13.02 40.13 -36.12
CA PHE A 7 13.48 40.13 -34.73
C PHE A 7 14.94 40.55 -34.61
N SER A 8 15.80 40.06 -35.51
CA SER A 8 17.24 40.36 -35.48
C SER A 8 17.51 41.83 -35.84
N LEU A 9 16.77 42.37 -36.81
CA LEU A 9 16.80 43.79 -37.17
C LEU A 9 16.33 44.68 -36.00
N TYR A 10 15.22 44.31 -35.37
CA TYR A 10 14.73 45.02 -34.19
C TYR A 10 15.74 44.98 -33.05
N LEU A 11 16.28 43.80 -32.74
CA LEU A 11 17.30 43.62 -31.70
C LEU A 11 18.51 44.52 -31.96
N ALA A 12 19.05 44.51 -33.18
CA ALA A 12 20.20 45.34 -33.54
C ALA A 12 19.89 46.84 -33.43
N ALA A 13 18.68 47.25 -33.82
CA ALA A 13 18.27 48.66 -33.78
C ALA A 13 17.95 49.15 -32.37
N ARG A 14 17.33 48.32 -31.52
CA ARG A 14 16.78 48.72 -30.22
C ARG A 14 17.64 48.32 -29.03
N TRP A 15 18.64 47.46 -29.21
CA TRP A 15 19.51 47.06 -28.12
C TRP A 15 20.17 48.26 -27.39
N PRO A 16 20.77 49.25 -28.09
CA PRO A 16 21.38 50.38 -27.42
C PRO A 16 20.37 51.24 -26.65
N ASP A 17 19.25 51.56 -27.31
CA ASP A 17 18.13 52.34 -26.74
C ASP A 17 17.60 51.73 -25.43
N LEU A 18 17.35 50.41 -25.42
CA LEU A 18 16.77 49.70 -24.28
C LEU A 18 17.72 49.58 -23.11
N VAL A 19 19.02 49.35 -23.37
CA VAL A 19 20.03 49.24 -22.31
C VAL A 19 20.34 50.62 -21.74
N ALA A 20 20.60 51.61 -22.58
CA ALA A 20 20.89 52.98 -22.14
C ALA A 20 19.73 53.56 -21.33
N GLY A 21 18.48 53.34 -21.77
CA GLY A 21 17.30 53.80 -21.04
C GLY A 21 17.19 53.23 -19.63
N LEU A 22 17.58 51.96 -19.41
CA LEU A 22 17.58 51.37 -18.07
C LEU A 22 18.73 51.90 -17.21
N GLU A 23 19.91 52.12 -17.80
CA GLU A 23 21.06 52.70 -17.11
C GLU A 23 20.80 54.14 -16.67
N GLU A 24 20.14 54.95 -17.49
CA GLU A 24 19.70 56.32 -17.15
C GLU A 24 18.73 56.35 -15.96
N GLU A 25 17.86 55.34 -15.86
CA GLU A 25 16.93 55.14 -14.74
C GLU A 25 17.61 54.48 -13.53
N GLY A 26 18.94 54.30 -13.55
CA GLY A 26 19.75 53.86 -12.41
C GLY A 26 19.92 52.34 -12.28
N VAL A 27 19.55 51.55 -13.29
CA VAL A 27 19.80 50.09 -13.29
C VAL A 27 21.28 49.84 -13.55
N ALA A 28 21.90 48.96 -12.76
CA ALA A 28 23.30 48.61 -12.94
C ALA A 28 23.59 48.07 -14.36
N PRO A 29 24.72 48.44 -15.00
CA PRO A 29 24.99 48.12 -16.42
C PRO A 29 24.83 46.64 -16.80
N ASP A 30 25.36 45.73 -15.98
CA ASP A 30 25.24 44.28 -16.22
C ASP A 30 23.80 43.77 -16.02
N ALA A 31 23.08 44.35 -15.07
CA ALA A 31 21.69 44.00 -14.79
C ALA A 31 20.76 44.48 -15.91
N ALA A 32 21.01 45.68 -16.46
CA ALA A 32 20.27 46.23 -17.60
C ALA A 32 20.40 45.31 -18.84
N ARG A 33 21.63 45.00 -19.25
CA ARG A 33 21.91 44.12 -20.41
C ARG A 33 21.31 42.73 -20.23
N LEU A 34 21.45 42.14 -19.04
CA LEU A 34 20.88 40.83 -18.75
C LEU A 34 19.34 40.86 -18.76
N ALA A 35 18.71 41.93 -18.23
CA ALA A 35 17.27 42.08 -18.26
C ALA A 35 16.74 42.21 -19.69
N VAL A 36 17.37 43.06 -20.52
CA VAL A 36 17.05 43.23 -21.94
C VAL A 36 17.16 41.90 -22.69
N ALA A 37 18.30 41.21 -22.57
CA ALA A 37 18.49 39.90 -23.18
C ALA A 37 17.44 38.87 -22.73
N GLN A 38 17.10 38.86 -21.43
CA GLN A 38 16.10 37.93 -20.91
C GLN A 38 14.68 38.22 -21.39
N VAL A 39 14.28 39.47 -21.56
CA VAL A 39 12.95 39.83 -22.08
C VAL A 39 12.89 39.53 -23.58
N LEU A 40 13.88 39.98 -24.36
CA LEU A 40 13.90 39.76 -25.81
C LEU A 40 13.91 38.26 -26.17
N LEU A 41 14.67 37.43 -25.46
CA LEU A 41 14.63 35.98 -25.66
C LEU A 41 13.28 35.34 -25.27
N ALA A 42 12.48 35.96 -24.39
CA ALA A 42 11.15 35.43 -24.04
C ALA A 42 10.19 35.73 -25.18
N SER A 43 10.31 36.93 -25.75
CA SER A 43 9.44 37.44 -26.80
C SER A 43 9.74 36.84 -28.17
N ARG A 44 10.95 36.31 -28.39
CA ARG A 44 11.39 35.71 -29.68
C ARG A 44 10.40 34.72 -30.29
N ARG A 45 9.76 33.85 -29.49
CA ARG A 45 8.81 32.84 -30.00
C ARG A 45 7.44 33.40 -30.37
N SER A 46 7.10 34.58 -29.83
CA SER A 46 5.82 35.25 -30.07
C SER A 46 5.99 36.53 -30.89
N TRP A 47 7.16 36.70 -31.53
CA TRP A 47 7.54 37.96 -32.16
C TRP A 47 6.56 38.40 -33.24
N ALA A 48 6.30 37.56 -34.24
CA ALA A 48 5.33 37.85 -35.30
C ALA A 48 3.90 38.14 -34.83
N ARG A 49 3.49 37.63 -33.66
CA ARG A 49 2.19 37.96 -33.07
C ARG A 49 2.23 39.34 -32.41
N ARG A 50 3.25 39.58 -31.58
CA ARG A 50 3.41 40.86 -30.87
C ARG A 50 3.53 42.03 -31.84
N THR A 51 4.31 41.90 -32.91
CA THR A 51 4.45 42.98 -33.91
C THR A 51 3.17 43.31 -34.67
N ARG A 52 2.21 42.38 -34.71
CA ARG A 52 0.91 42.58 -35.37
C ARG A 52 -0.13 43.19 -34.44
N ASP A 53 -0.15 42.72 -33.19
CA ASP A 53 -1.27 42.92 -32.29
C ASP A 53 -0.96 43.94 -31.17
N GLU A 54 0.31 44.29 -30.98
CA GLU A 54 0.79 45.12 -29.87
C GLU A 54 1.73 46.24 -30.36
N ASP A 55 1.80 47.34 -29.61
CA ASP A 55 2.91 48.29 -29.72
C ASP A 55 4.12 47.69 -29.00
N VAL A 56 4.99 47.03 -29.76
CA VAL A 56 6.10 46.22 -29.25
C VAL A 56 7.09 47.04 -28.41
N ASP A 57 7.34 48.30 -28.79
CA ASP A 57 8.26 49.16 -28.04
C ASP A 57 7.67 49.52 -26.67
N VAL A 58 6.36 49.80 -26.61
CA VAL A 58 5.65 50.07 -25.36
C VAL A 58 5.55 48.82 -24.48
N THR A 59 5.18 47.67 -25.04
CA THR A 59 4.99 46.44 -24.25
C THR A 59 6.30 45.87 -23.73
N LEU A 60 7.37 45.88 -24.54
CA LEU A 60 8.69 45.45 -24.08
C LEU A 60 9.28 46.39 -23.04
N TRP A 61 9.10 47.70 -23.21
CA TRP A 61 9.58 48.67 -22.22
C TRP A 61 8.89 48.50 -20.86
N ALA A 62 7.56 48.30 -20.87
CA ALA A 62 6.83 47.98 -19.64
C ALA A 62 7.32 46.69 -18.97
N GLU A 63 7.54 45.61 -19.74
CA GLU A 63 8.09 44.34 -19.24
C GLU A 63 9.50 44.49 -18.65
N LEU A 64 10.34 45.34 -19.26
CA LEU A 64 11.69 45.63 -18.77
C LEU A 64 11.67 46.41 -17.46
N ARG A 65 10.83 47.43 -17.36
CA ARG A 65 10.66 48.22 -16.13
C ARG A 65 10.16 47.35 -14.98
N GLU A 66 9.13 46.53 -15.23
CA GLU A 66 8.63 45.56 -14.24
C GLU A 66 9.74 44.62 -13.76
N ARG A 67 10.51 44.05 -14.70
CA ARG A 67 11.58 43.10 -14.38
C ARG A 67 12.72 43.73 -13.58
N THR A 68 12.99 45.01 -13.78
CA THR A 68 14.08 45.75 -13.11
C THR A 68 13.61 46.46 -11.85
N GLY A 69 12.32 46.36 -11.50
CA GLY A 69 11.74 47.00 -10.32
C GLY A 69 11.51 48.50 -10.47
N LEU A 70 11.55 49.02 -11.71
CA LEU A 70 11.23 50.41 -12.00
C LEU A 70 9.70 50.60 -12.04
N PRO A 71 9.17 51.77 -11.62
CA PRO A 71 7.75 52.06 -11.70
C PRO A 71 7.24 51.95 -13.13
N THR A 72 6.17 51.19 -13.37
CA THR A 72 5.56 51.07 -14.70
C THR A 72 4.80 52.35 -15.06
N ARG A 73 5.08 52.91 -16.25
CA ARG A 73 4.36 54.07 -16.78
C ARG A 73 3.52 53.62 -17.98
N PRO A 74 2.17 53.70 -17.90
CA PRO A 74 1.32 53.22 -18.99
C PRO A 74 1.59 53.99 -20.29
N ARG A 75 1.68 53.26 -21.42
CA ARG A 75 1.89 53.81 -22.77
C ARG A 75 3.21 54.57 -22.99
N GLU A 76 4.17 54.42 -22.09
CA GLU A 76 5.51 54.95 -22.31
C GLU A 76 6.26 54.01 -23.27
N ALA A 77 6.74 54.55 -24.38
CA ALA A 77 7.60 53.82 -25.31
C ALA A 77 9.04 53.79 -24.78
N ALA A 78 9.82 52.81 -25.25
CA ALA A 78 11.25 52.80 -25.01
C ALA A 78 11.89 54.14 -25.41
N PRO A 79 12.88 54.65 -24.66
CA PRO A 79 13.60 55.84 -25.06
C PRO A 79 14.22 55.66 -26.45
N HIS A 80 14.18 56.70 -27.29
CA HIS A 80 14.71 56.66 -28.65
C HIS A 80 15.74 57.77 -28.88
N GLY A 81 16.87 57.42 -29.48
CA GLY A 81 17.83 58.40 -30.00
C GLY A 81 19.28 58.08 -29.64
N VAL A 82 20.20 58.58 -30.47
CA VAL A 82 21.65 58.41 -30.26
C VAL A 82 22.10 59.21 -29.05
N ARG A 83 22.68 58.55 -28.06
CA ARG A 83 23.27 59.17 -26.87
C ARG A 83 24.80 59.02 -26.88
N PRO A 84 25.53 60.00 -26.33
CA PRO A 84 26.98 59.89 -26.19
C PRO A 84 27.45 58.69 -25.34
N ALA A 85 26.58 58.14 -24.49
CA ALA A 85 26.85 57.01 -23.61
C ALA A 85 26.16 55.70 -24.05
N ASP A 86 25.71 55.61 -25.31
CA ASP A 86 25.08 54.38 -25.79
C ASP A 86 26.03 53.18 -25.69
N PRO A 87 25.54 52.02 -25.21
CA PRO A 87 26.35 50.83 -25.08
C PRO A 87 26.76 50.34 -26.47
N THR A 88 28.08 50.24 -26.68
CA THR A 88 28.66 49.76 -27.94
C THR A 88 28.83 48.23 -27.96
N ASP A 89 28.49 47.55 -26.88
CA ASP A 89 28.66 46.09 -26.77
C ASP A 89 27.54 45.33 -27.50
N PRO A 90 27.89 44.27 -28.25
CA PRO A 90 26.93 43.51 -29.02
C PRO A 90 25.99 42.69 -28.10
N PRO A 91 24.74 42.43 -28.52
CA PRO A 91 23.74 41.70 -27.72
C PRO A 91 24.06 40.22 -27.49
N GLU A 92 24.81 39.57 -28.38
CA GLU A 92 24.98 38.12 -28.44
C GLU A 92 25.52 37.50 -27.14
N PRO A 93 26.58 38.02 -26.50
CA PRO A 93 27.10 37.45 -25.24
C PRO A 93 26.07 37.48 -24.10
N TRP A 94 25.17 38.46 -24.10
CA TRP A 94 24.14 38.61 -23.09
C TRP A 94 22.95 37.70 -23.34
N LEU A 95 22.59 37.49 -24.61
CA LEU A 95 21.61 36.49 -25.02
C LEU A 95 22.07 35.09 -24.60
N GLU A 96 23.32 34.73 -24.86
CA GLU A 96 23.88 33.44 -24.43
C GLU A 96 23.81 33.25 -22.91
N ARG A 97 24.22 34.26 -22.13
CA ARG A 97 24.11 34.21 -20.65
C ARG A 97 22.67 34.05 -20.19
N ALA A 98 21.72 34.74 -20.83
CA ALA A 98 20.31 34.64 -20.52
C ALA A 98 19.73 33.25 -20.86
N GLU A 99 20.16 32.62 -21.95
CA GLU A 99 19.80 31.24 -22.31
C GLU A 99 20.34 30.22 -21.30
N GLN A 100 21.61 30.36 -20.89
CA GLN A 100 22.23 29.51 -19.87
C GLN A 100 21.47 29.58 -18.55
N ALA A 101 21.12 30.80 -18.10
CA ALA A 101 20.34 31.01 -16.89
C ALA A 101 18.96 30.32 -16.95
N ARG A 102 18.29 30.33 -18.11
CA ARG A 102 17.03 29.61 -18.33
C ARG A 102 17.20 28.10 -18.27
N GLY A 103 18.27 27.57 -18.87
CA GLY A 103 18.58 26.14 -18.87
C GLY A 103 18.75 25.59 -17.45
N LEU A 104 19.50 26.30 -16.60
CA LEU A 104 19.70 25.92 -15.20
C LEU A 104 18.39 25.93 -14.39
N ARG A 105 17.55 26.96 -14.57
CA ARG A 105 16.24 27.04 -13.89
C ARG A 105 15.31 25.89 -14.30
N ARG A 106 15.27 25.54 -15.59
CA ARG A 106 14.46 24.41 -16.10
C ARG A 106 14.92 23.08 -15.50
N ARG A 107 16.23 22.82 -15.47
CA ARG A 107 16.80 21.60 -14.87
C ARG A 107 16.46 21.47 -13.39
N ARG A 108 16.56 22.57 -12.62
CA ARG A 108 16.18 22.58 -11.19
C ARG A 108 14.70 22.23 -11.00
N ARG A 109 13.80 22.86 -11.76
CA ARG A 109 12.35 22.58 -11.69
C ARG A 109 12.02 21.13 -12.07
N ALA A 110 12.66 20.60 -13.11
CA ALA A 110 12.48 19.20 -13.52
C ALA A 110 12.93 18.22 -12.41
N ARG A 111 14.08 18.47 -11.78
CA ARG A 111 14.56 17.63 -10.66
C ARG A 111 13.62 17.64 -9.46
N LEU A 112 13.08 18.81 -9.11
CA LEU A 112 12.08 18.93 -8.04
C LEU A 112 10.80 18.17 -8.38
N GLY A 113 10.32 18.25 -9.63
CA GLY A 113 9.16 17.49 -10.10
C GLY A 113 9.38 15.97 -10.00
N VAL A 114 10.55 15.48 -10.41
CA VAL A 114 10.91 14.06 -10.29
C VAL A 114 10.97 13.61 -8.83
N ALA A 115 11.58 14.41 -7.95
CA ALA A 115 11.65 14.08 -6.52
C ALA A 115 10.27 14.00 -5.86
N TRP A 116 9.37 14.92 -6.21
CA TRP A 116 7.99 14.91 -5.72
C TRP A 116 7.24 13.65 -6.19
N LEU A 117 7.35 13.31 -7.49
CA LEU A 117 6.72 12.09 -8.03
C LEU A 117 7.25 10.82 -7.36
N ALA A 118 8.55 10.75 -7.11
CA ALA A 118 9.16 9.63 -6.38
C ALA A 118 8.59 9.53 -4.94
N GLY A 119 8.46 10.66 -4.24
CA GLY A 119 7.85 10.70 -2.91
C GLY A 119 6.39 10.19 -2.91
N VAL A 120 5.58 10.63 -3.87
CA VAL A 120 4.20 10.16 -4.03
C VAL A 120 4.15 8.66 -4.33
N ALA A 121 5.02 8.15 -5.20
CA ALA A 121 5.07 6.73 -5.51
C ALA A 121 5.41 5.87 -4.28
N VAL A 122 6.34 6.33 -3.43
CA VAL A 122 6.67 5.65 -2.16
C VAL A 122 5.47 5.64 -1.20
N LEU A 123 4.75 6.76 -1.09
CA LEU A 123 3.56 6.82 -0.22
C LEU A 123 2.44 5.89 -0.71
N VAL A 124 2.17 5.87 -2.02
CA VAL A 124 1.16 4.98 -2.62
C VAL A 124 1.55 3.51 -2.42
N ALA A 125 2.82 3.16 -2.66
CA ALA A 125 3.31 1.79 -2.43
C ALA A 125 3.21 1.39 -0.94
N GLY A 126 3.60 2.27 -0.03
CA GLY A 126 3.51 2.03 1.41
C GLY A 126 2.06 1.85 1.89
N TRP A 127 1.14 2.67 1.36
CA TRP A 127 -0.28 2.56 1.69
C TRP A 127 -0.91 1.28 1.14
N ALA A 128 -0.63 0.94 -0.13
CA ALA A 128 -1.14 -0.29 -0.74
C ALA A 128 -0.66 -1.55 0.00
N TRP A 129 0.60 -1.56 0.45
CA TRP A 129 1.13 -2.66 1.27
C TRP A 129 0.43 -2.77 2.62
N TRP A 130 0.17 -1.65 3.29
CA TRP A 130 -0.53 -1.65 4.58
C TRP A 130 -2.00 -2.10 4.44
N ALA A 131 -2.71 -1.59 3.42
CA ALA A 131 -4.11 -1.91 3.17
C ALA A 131 -4.33 -3.36 2.68
N GLY A 132 -3.31 -3.98 2.09
CA GLY A 132 -3.36 -5.38 1.65
C GLY A 132 -3.14 -6.41 2.76
N ARG A 133 -2.89 -5.98 4.01
CA ARG A 133 -2.73 -6.91 5.14
C ARG A 133 -4.08 -7.53 5.51
N PRO A 134 -4.17 -8.87 5.64
CA PRO A 134 -5.39 -9.51 6.09
C PRO A 134 -5.77 -8.99 7.48
N PRO A 135 -7.08 -8.89 7.80
CA PRO A 135 -7.51 -8.54 9.15
C PRO A 135 -6.95 -9.54 10.16
N PRO A 136 -6.62 -9.10 11.39
CA PRO A 136 -6.23 -10.03 12.44
C PRO A 136 -7.36 -11.04 12.67
N ARG A 137 -6.98 -12.31 12.86
CA ARG A 137 -7.93 -13.38 13.18
C ARG A 137 -8.51 -13.13 14.57
N GLU A 138 -9.80 -13.34 14.76
CA GLU A 138 -10.45 -13.10 16.04
C GLU A 138 -10.06 -14.21 17.03
N VAL A 139 -9.56 -13.80 18.19
CA VAL A 139 -9.16 -14.68 19.29
C VAL A 139 -10.00 -14.35 20.51
N ARG A 140 -10.69 -15.34 21.06
CA ARG A 140 -11.49 -15.24 22.27
C ARG A 140 -10.88 -16.09 23.36
N GLN A 141 -10.72 -15.53 24.56
CA GLN A 141 -10.37 -16.32 25.74
C GLN A 141 -11.62 -17.06 26.23
N GLU A 142 -11.58 -18.38 26.14
CA GLU A 142 -12.67 -19.25 26.55
C GLU A 142 -12.10 -20.62 26.90
N ALA A 143 -12.40 -21.08 28.12
CA ALA A 143 -11.91 -22.35 28.59
C ALA A 143 -12.53 -23.50 27.80
N ASN A 144 -11.70 -24.44 27.37
CA ASN A 144 -12.15 -25.57 26.59
C ASN A 144 -12.91 -26.59 27.45
N PRO A 145 -14.15 -26.94 27.08
CA PRO A 145 -14.90 -27.96 27.80
C PRO A 145 -14.32 -29.37 27.66
N PHE A 146 -13.36 -29.58 26.73
CA PHE A 146 -12.71 -30.84 26.45
C PHE A 146 -11.18 -30.72 26.60
N PRO A 147 -10.50 -31.74 27.14
CA PRO A 147 -9.04 -31.69 27.33
C PRO A 147 -8.27 -31.99 26.04
N VAL A 148 -8.83 -31.69 24.87
CA VAL A 148 -8.22 -31.94 23.57
C VAL A 148 -8.48 -30.76 22.64
N VAL A 149 -7.57 -30.53 21.70
CA VAL A 149 -7.80 -29.56 20.63
C VAL A 149 -8.91 -30.10 19.73
N TRP A 150 -9.87 -29.25 19.40
CA TRP A 150 -10.97 -29.61 18.51
C TRP A 150 -11.37 -28.44 17.63
N TYR A 151 -12.05 -28.79 16.53
CA TYR A 151 -12.50 -27.81 15.56
C TYR A 151 -13.97 -28.02 15.20
N ALA A 152 -14.73 -26.93 15.18
CA ALA A 152 -16.09 -26.89 14.63
C ALA A 152 -16.42 -25.49 14.13
N GLU A 153 -17.34 -25.37 13.17
CA GLU A 153 -17.92 -24.08 12.75
C GLU A 153 -16.94 -22.96 12.36
N GLY A 154 -15.71 -23.29 11.94
CA GLY A 154 -14.70 -22.26 11.62
C GLY A 154 -13.85 -21.84 12.81
N GLN A 155 -14.04 -22.45 13.97
CA GLN A 155 -13.35 -22.14 15.22
C GLN A 155 -12.47 -23.32 15.65
N LEU A 156 -11.23 -23.01 15.99
CA LEU A 156 -10.27 -23.94 16.60
C LEU A 156 -10.21 -23.67 18.09
N HIS A 157 -10.57 -24.66 18.88
CA HIS A 157 -10.59 -24.59 20.34
C HIS A 157 -9.30 -25.21 20.88
N LEU A 158 -8.45 -24.38 21.48
CA LEU A 158 -7.26 -24.78 22.25
C LEU A 158 -7.64 -24.89 23.72
N GLU A 159 -6.69 -25.00 24.65
CA GLU A 159 -6.98 -25.16 26.08
C GLU A 159 -7.74 -23.97 26.68
N ASP A 160 -7.26 -22.75 26.45
CA ASP A 160 -7.77 -21.51 27.05
C ASP A 160 -8.27 -20.47 26.03
N VAL A 161 -8.16 -20.78 24.74
CA VAL A 161 -8.50 -19.84 23.65
C VAL A 161 -9.25 -20.51 22.51
N VAL A 162 -10.10 -19.72 21.87
CA VAL A 162 -10.82 -20.08 20.64
C VAL A 162 -10.37 -19.12 19.55
N VAL A 163 -9.90 -19.66 18.44
CA VAL A 163 -9.36 -18.92 17.31
C VAL A 163 -10.27 -19.10 16.11
N GLU A 164 -10.73 -18.00 15.52
CA GLU A 164 -11.42 -18.03 14.23
C GLU A 164 -10.44 -18.39 13.12
N LEU A 165 -10.54 -19.63 12.65
CA LEU A 165 -9.68 -20.20 11.64
C LEU A 165 -10.52 -20.92 10.59
N PRO A 166 -11.18 -20.18 9.67
CA PRO A 166 -12.08 -20.79 8.70
C PRO A 166 -11.33 -21.68 7.73
N GLY A 167 -11.96 -22.81 7.38
CA GLY A 167 -11.46 -23.67 6.32
C GLY A 167 -10.28 -24.56 6.72
N VAL A 168 -10.11 -24.89 7.99
CA VAL A 168 -9.17 -25.93 8.42
C VAL A 168 -9.54 -27.26 7.74
N GLU A 169 -8.64 -27.83 6.95
CA GLU A 169 -8.80 -29.18 6.38
C GLU A 169 -8.29 -30.24 7.35
N ALA A 170 -7.11 -30.00 7.92
CA ALA A 170 -6.43 -30.86 8.87
C ALA A 170 -5.79 -30.02 9.99
N PHE A 171 -5.70 -30.55 11.20
CA PHE A 171 -4.98 -29.92 12.30
C PHE A 171 -4.38 -30.98 13.21
N VAL A 172 -3.51 -30.61 14.14
CA VAL A 172 -2.99 -31.51 15.17
C VAL A 172 -2.53 -30.68 16.36
N ALA A 173 -2.68 -31.21 17.57
CA ALA A 173 -2.06 -30.60 18.74
C ALA A 173 -0.53 -30.50 18.56
N TRP A 174 0.05 -29.34 18.85
CA TRP A 174 1.48 -29.11 18.73
C TRP A 174 2.01 -28.23 19.87
N GLY A 175 2.65 -28.87 20.84
CA GLY A 175 3.02 -28.19 22.09
C GLY A 175 1.76 -27.73 22.84
N PRO A 176 1.72 -26.49 23.36
CA PRO A 176 0.53 -25.94 24.02
C PRO A 176 -0.48 -25.34 23.03
N GLY A 177 -0.24 -25.45 21.72
CA GLY A 177 -1.12 -24.94 20.67
C GLY A 177 -1.45 -26.02 19.64
N ALA A 178 -1.56 -25.62 18.37
CA ALA A 178 -1.89 -26.52 17.27
C ALA A 178 -1.16 -26.15 15.97
N ALA A 179 -1.01 -27.12 15.07
CA ALA A 179 -0.70 -26.85 13.68
C ALA A 179 -1.92 -27.17 12.82
N ALA A 180 -2.17 -26.41 11.76
CA ALA A 180 -3.30 -26.62 10.86
C ALA A 180 -2.91 -26.42 9.39
N VAL A 181 -3.58 -27.16 8.51
CA VAL A 181 -3.59 -26.96 7.07
C VAL A 181 -4.94 -26.38 6.71
N LEU A 182 -4.94 -25.21 6.09
CA LEU A 182 -6.14 -24.54 5.61
C LEU A 182 -6.49 -25.04 4.20
N ARG A 183 -7.74 -24.83 3.78
CA ARG A 183 -8.23 -25.15 2.42
C ARG A 183 -7.47 -24.43 1.31
N SER A 184 -6.82 -23.31 1.63
CA SER A 184 -5.90 -22.62 0.73
C SER A 184 -4.61 -23.41 0.46
N GLY A 185 -4.31 -24.45 1.25
CA GLY A 185 -3.03 -25.15 1.29
C GLY A 185 -2.00 -24.49 2.22
N GLU A 186 -2.33 -23.36 2.85
CA GLU A 186 -1.48 -22.68 3.83
C GLU A 186 -1.35 -23.55 5.09
N VAL A 187 -0.12 -23.65 5.59
CA VAL A 187 0.19 -24.34 6.84
C VAL A 187 0.46 -23.29 7.90
N VAL A 188 -0.26 -23.39 9.01
CA VAL A 188 -0.17 -22.42 10.11
C VAL A 188 0.10 -23.11 11.44
N ARG A 189 0.80 -22.40 12.32
CA ARG A 189 0.91 -22.71 13.74
C ARG A 189 0.03 -21.74 14.51
N VAL A 190 -0.80 -22.26 15.39
CA VAL A 190 -1.57 -21.50 16.37
C VAL A 190 -0.95 -21.74 17.73
N ASP A 191 -0.49 -20.67 18.39
CA ASP A 191 0.09 -20.73 19.72
C ASP A 191 -0.99 -20.76 20.82
N ALA A 192 -0.58 -20.99 22.07
CA ALA A 192 -1.48 -21.18 23.21
C ALA A 192 -2.34 -19.94 23.53
N ASP A 193 -1.86 -18.76 23.16
CA ASP A 193 -2.55 -17.47 23.27
C ASP A 193 -3.42 -17.14 22.04
N GLY A 194 -3.40 -18.00 21.02
CA GLY A 194 -4.16 -17.86 19.79
C GLY A 194 -3.44 -17.12 18.68
N ASP A 195 -2.18 -16.70 18.88
CA ASP A 195 -1.37 -16.09 17.83
C ASP A 195 -1.14 -17.09 16.70
N VAL A 196 -1.31 -16.62 15.45
CA VAL A 196 -1.18 -17.49 14.28
C VAL A 196 0.00 -17.08 13.41
N HIS A 197 0.83 -18.06 13.10
CA HIS A 197 2.06 -17.89 12.34
C HIS A 197 2.11 -18.84 11.15
N ASP A 198 2.57 -18.34 10.00
CA ASP A 198 2.78 -19.17 8.82
C ASP A 198 3.94 -20.14 9.06
N LEU A 199 3.81 -21.36 8.56
CA LEU A 199 4.84 -22.38 8.58
C LEU A 199 5.23 -22.78 7.15
N ASP A 200 6.54 -22.81 6.89
CA ASP A 200 7.07 -23.29 5.60
C ASP A 200 6.87 -24.80 5.40
N ARG A 201 6.77 -25.57 6.50
CA ARG A 201 6.62 -27.03 6.48
C ARG A 201 5.74 -27.51 7.62
N ALA A 202 4.78 -28.38 7.31
CA ALA A 202 3.92 -29.02 8.29
C ALA A 202 4.70 -29.96 9.23
N PRO A 203 4.30 -30.06 10.51
CA PRO A 203 4.85 -31.08 11.40
C PRO A 203 4.42 -32.47 10.90
N ARG A 204 5.29 -33.47 11.05
CA ARG A 204 5.04 -34.83 10.55
C ARG A 204 3.77 -35.47 11.12
N THR A 205 3.39 -35.10 12.35
CA THR A 205 2.17 -35.56 13.02
C THR A 205 0.90 -35.10 12.33
N LEU A 206 0.99 -34.09 11.47
CA LEU A 206 -0.13 -33.63 10.65
C LEU A 206 -0.34 -34.58 9.47
N ASP A 207 0.71 -35.14 8.87
CA ASP A 207 0.61 -36.13 7.79
C ASP A 207 0.36 -37.55 8.32
N GLU A 208 0.93 -37.87 9.48
CA GLU A 208 0.91 -39.20 10.08
C GLU A 208 0.36 -39.10 11.52
N PRO A 209 -0.97 -39.19 11.70
CA PRO A 209 -1.57 -39.12 13.03
C PRO A 209 -1.14 -40.33 13.87
N PRO A 210 -1.01 -40.18 15.19
CA PRO A 210 -0.58 -41.27 16.06
C PRO A 210 -1.59 -42.42 16.05
N ASP A 211 -1.09 -43.66 16.09
CA ASP A 211 -1.93 -44.86 16.17
C ASP A 211 -2.68 -44.91 17.50
N ALA A 212 -4.00 -44.83 17.43
CA ALA A 212 -4.87 -44.95 18.59
C ALA A 212 -4.96 -46.41 19.07
N PRO A 213 -4.98 -46.66 20.39
CA PRO A 213 -5.26 -47.99 20.92
C PRO A 213 -6.67 -48.42 20.48
N PRO A 214 -6.89 -49.74 20.27
CA PRO A 214 -8.21 -50.23 19.89
C PRO A 214 -9.22 -49.90 20.99
N TYR A 215 -10.30 -49.23 20.60
CA TYR A 215 -11.43 -48.93 21.46
C TYR A 215 -12.69 -49.54 20.87
N LEU A 216 -13.39 -50.35 21.66
CA LEU A 216 -14.65 -50.98 21.28
C LEU A 216 -15.79 -50.22 21.95
N PRO A 217 -16.52 -49.36 21.21
CA PRO A 217 -17.65 -48.64 21.77
C PRO A 217 -18.78 -49.62 22.12
N LEU A 218 -19.38 -49.44 23.31
CA LEU A 218 -20.51 -50.26 23.79
C LEU A 218 -21.69 -49.34 24.14
N GLY A 219 -22.89 -49.70 23.69
CA GLY A 219 -24.14 -49.05 24.12
C GLY A 219 -24.84 -48.22 23.04
N GLU A 220 -25.11 -46.95 23.33
CA GLU A 220 -25.85 -46.03 22.45
C GLU A 220 -24.99 -45.41 21.34
N TYR A 221 -23.71 -45.22 21.63
CA TYR A 221 -22.69 -44.80 20.70
C TYR A 221 -21.83 -46.02 20.39
N ASP A 222 -21.91 -46.52 19.16
CA ASP A 222 -21.34 -47.79 18.71
C ASP A 222 -20.42 -47.64 17.49
N VAL A 223 -20.21 -46.41 17.02
CA VAL A 223 -19.31 -46.09 15.91
C VAL A 223 -18.18 -45.21 16.42
N LEU A 224 -16.94 -45.71 16.33
CA LEU A 224 -15.75 -44.87 16.56
C LEU A 224 -15.47 -44.02 15.32
N VAL A 225 -15.49 -42.69 15.48
CA VAL A 225 -15.30 -41.73 14.39
C VAL A 225 -13.85 -41.31 14.29
N GLN A 226 -13.29 -40.83 15.40
CA GLN A 226 -11.94 -40.28 15.47
C GLN A 226 -11.35 -40.51 16.87
N SER A 227 -10.02 -40.49 16.95
CA SER A 227 -9.30 -40.55 18.22
C SER A 227 -8.20 -39.50 18.20
N ALA A 228 -7.98 -38.83 19.34
CA ALA A 228 -6.93 -37.84 19.50
C ALA A 228 -6.20 -38.04 20.84
N PRO A 229 -4.88 -37.80 20.91
CA PRO A 229 -4.14 -37.87 22.17
C PRO A 229 -4.54 -36.73 23.11
N VAL A 230 -4.54 -37.00 24.41
CA VAL A 230 -4.82 -36.01 25.46
C VAL A 230 -3.49 -35.51 26.05
N PRO A 231 -3.33 -34.20 26.35
CA PRO A 231 -2.19 -33.70 27.11
C PRO A 231 -2.05 -34.43 28.45
N GLY A 232 -0.83 -34.84 28.80
CA GLY A 232 -0.58 -35.67 29.99
C GLY A 232 -0.78 -37.18 29.79
N GLY A 233 -1.19 -37.60 28.59
CA GLY A 233 -1.30 -39.00 28.18
C GLY A 233 -2.73 -39.54 28.21
N GLY A 234 -2.97 -40.60 27.44
CA GLY A 234 -4.32 -41.12 27.21
C GLY A 234 -4.89 -40.66 25.86
N TRP A 235 -6.18 -40.92 25.65
CA TRP A 235 -6.87 -40.76 24.38
C TRP A 235 -8.29 -40.24 24.57
N ALA A 236 -8.71 -39.35 23.69
CA ALA A 236 -10.10 -38.95 23.52
C ALA A 236 -10.66 -39.63 22.27
N HIS A 237 -11.75 -40.36 22.43
CA HIS A 237 -12.46 -41.04 21.34
C HIS A 237 -13.76 -40.31 21.05
N LEU A 238 -13.92 -39.86 19.80
CA LEU A 238 -15.18 -39.33 19.30
C LEU A 238 -16.02 -40.49 18.77
N LEU A 239 -17.21 -40.64 19.34
CA LEU A 239 -18.16 -41.69 18.97
C LEU A 239 -19.40 -41.10 18.31
N ASP A 240 -20.06 -41.89 17.47
CA ASP A 240 -21.36 -41.59 16.84
C ASP A 240 -22.34 -42.74 17.12
N SER A 241 -23.64 -42.45 16.96
CA SER A 241 -24.73 -43.42 17.14
C SER A 241 -25.18 -43.97 15.79
N SER A 242 -25.05 -45.29 15.57
CA SER A 242 -25.49 -45.95 14.33
C SER A 242 -27.01 -46.09 14.17
N ARG A 243 -27.80 -45.87 15.25
CA ARG A 243 -29.21 -46.26 15.38
C ARG A 243 -30.21 -45.56 14.43
N ARG A 244 -29.75 -44.87 13.38
CA ARG A 244 -30.59 -44.28 12.33
C ARG A 244 -30.61 -45.00 10.99
N ALA A 245 -29.87 -46.09 10.78
CA ALA A 245 -29.90 -46.77 9.47
C ALA A 245 -31.27 -47.43 9.11
N GLY A 246 -32.33 -47.27 9.92
CA GLY A 246 -33.60 -47.97 9.68
C GLY A 246 -34.91 -47.38 10.23
N GLN A 247 -35.01 -46.11 10.68
CA GLN A 247 -36.32 -45.55 11.08
C GLN A 247 -36.58 -44.15 10.48
N GLN A 248 -37.74 -44.05 9.82
CA GLN A 248 -38.27 -42.94 9.02
C GLN A 248 -38.81 -41.74 9.86
N ASP A 249 -38.18 -41.40 10.98
CA ASP A 249 -38.53 -40.15 11.70
C ASP A 249 -37.58 -39.02 11.26
N GLU A 250 -37.85 -38.51 10.06
CA GLU A 250 -37.15 -37.39 9.40
C GLU A 250 -37.55 -36.01 9.94
N VAL A 251 -38.34 -35.93 11.01
CA VAL A 251 -38.86 -34.63 11.48
C VAL A 251 -38.29 -34.28 12.86
N ARG A 252 -37.16 -33.55 12.80
CA ARG A 252 -36.87 -32.44 13.73
C ARG A 252 -36.44 -32.84 15.15
N GLN A 253 -35.45 -33.71 15.26
CA GLN A 253 -34.52 -33.68 16.41
C GLN A 253 -33.13 -33.33 15.89
N SER A 254 -32.69 -32.14 16.31
CA SER A 254 -31.47 -31.42 15.96
C SER A 254 -30.23 -32.31 15.98
N GLU A 255 -29.23 -31.95 15.18
CA GLU A 255 -27.92 -32.60 15.08
C GLU A 255 -27.16 -32.67 16.42
N THR A 256 -27.60 -31.89 17.41
CA THR A 256 -27.08 -31.64 18.77
C THR A 256 -27.02 -32.84 19.74
N GLY A 257 -27.02 -34.08 19.28
CA GLY A 257 -26.96 -35.27 20.17
C GLY A 257 -26.32 -36.52 19.56
N ARG A 258 -25.81 -36.45 18.33
CA ARG A 258 -25.30 -37.61 17.60
C ARG A 258 -23.97 -38.14 18.13
N ARG A 259 -23.15 -37.26 18.71
CA ARG A 259 -21.77 -37.58 19.07
C ARG A 259 -21.54 -37.54 20.57
N ALA A 260 -20.64 -38.40 21.02
CA ALA A 260 -20.15 -38.41 22.38
C ALA A 260 -18.62 -38.47 22.40
N LEU A 261 -18.04 -37.87 23.43
CA LEU A 261 -16.62 -37.97 23.73
C LEU A 261 -16.40 -38.96 24.87
N VAL A 262 -15.47 -39.88 24.69
CA VAL A 262 -14.96 -40.75 25.76
C VAL A 262 -13.50 -40.42 26.01
N LEU A 263 -13.14 -40.18 27.26
CA LEU A 263 -11.77 -39.93 27.68
C LEU A 263 -11.20 -41.18 28.35
N CYS A 264 -10.09 -41.69 27.82
CA CYS A 264 -9.34 -42.80 28.34
C CYS A 264 -7.99 -42.34 28.87
N THR A 265 -7.64 -42.77 30.08
CA THR A 265 -6.34 -42.52 30.68
C THR A 265 -5.23 -43.32 30.00
N ALA A 266 -3.96 -42.99 30.26
CA ALA A 266 -2.82 -43.76 29.77
C ALA A 266 -2.82 -45.25 30.22
N GLY A 267 -3.50 -45.57 31.33
CA GLY A 267 -3.69 -46.95 31.79
C GLY A 267 -4.84 -47.71 31.11
N GLY A 268 -5.52 -47.10 30.14
CA GLY A 268 -6.63 -47.72 29.40
C GLY A 268 -8.00 -47.65 30.10
N ALA A 269 -8.08 -47.05 31.29
CA ALA A 269 -9.37 -46.83 31.96
C ALA A 269 -10.10 -45.64 31.30
N CYS A 270 -11.34 -45.87 30.87
CA CYS A 270 -12.15 -44.88 30.17
C CYS A 270 -13.33 -44.38 31.02
N ALA A 271 -13.61 -43.08 30.94
CA ALA A 271 -14.78 -42.46 31.54
C ALA A 271 -16.08 -42.84 30.81
N ALA A 272 -17.23 -42.53 31.41
CA ALA A 272 -18.50 -42.65 30.73
C ALA A 272 -18.56 -41.69 29.51
N PRO A 273 -19.22 -42.07 28.40
CA PRO A 273 -19.42 -41.18 27.26
C PRO A 273 -20.14 -39.91 27.68
N ARG A 274 -19.61 -38.75 27.27
CA ARG A 274 -20.25 -37.44 27.41
C ARG A 274 -20.81 -37.02 26.06
N THR A 275 -22.13 -36.87 25.96
CA THR A 275 -22.77 -36.31 24.77
C THR A 275 -22.27 -34.89 24.51
N ILE A 276 -21.94 -34.61 23.26
CA ILE A 276 -21.45 -33.31 22.81
C ILE A 276 -22.66 -32.49 22.37
N LEU A 277 -22.94 -31.43 23.12
CA LEU A 277 -24.02 -30.48 22.82
C LEU A 277 -23.46 -29.23 22.13
N GLU A 278 -22.15 -29.04 22.22
CA GLU A 278 -21.39 -27.95 21.63
C GLU A 278 -21.33 -28.08 20.09
N ALA A 279 -21.39 -26.94 19.40
CA ALA A 279 -21.25 -26.81 17.93
C ALA A 279 -22.15 -27.76 17.10
N ASP A 280 -23.39 -27.94 17.56
CA ASP A 280 -24.41 -28.82 16.95
C ASP A 280 -23.92 -30.26 16.67
N GLY A 281 -22.89 -30.73 17.40
CA GLY A 281 -22.29 -32.06 17.21
C GLY A 281 -21.34 -32.18 16.00
N SER A 282 -20.98 -31.07 15.33
CA SER A 282 -20.11 -31.04 14.14
C SER A 282 -18.60 -31.10 14.44
N ILE A 283 -18.23 -31.50 15.65
CA ILE A 283 -16.85 -31.52 16.15
C ILE A 283 -15.93 -32.49 15.37
N ARG A 284 -14.69 -32.06 15.13
CA ARG A 284 -13.58 -32.91 14.69
C ARG A 284 -12.49 -32.91 15.76
N LEU A 285 -11.88 -34.08 15.98
CA LEU A 285 -10.72 -34.24 16.86
C LEU A 285 -9.49 -34.60 16.02
N ARG A 286 -8.30 -34.18 16.47
CA ARG A 286 -7.04 -34.64 15.89
C ARG A 286 -5.83 -34.46 16.81
#